data_AF-A0A2M9IVK6-F1
#
_entry.id   AF-A0A2M9IVK6-F1
#
_cell.length_a   1.000
_cell.length_b   1.000
_cell.length_c   1.000
_cell.angle_alpha   90.00
_cell.angle_beta   90.00
_cell.angle_gamma   90.00
#
_symmetry.space_group_name_H-M   'P 1'
#
loop_
_entity.id
_entity.type
_entity.pdbx_description
1 polymer ?
#
loop_
_entity_poly.entity_id
_entity_poly.type
_entity_poly.pdbx_seq_one_letter_code
_entity_poly.pdbx_strand_id
1 'polypeptide(L)'
;MERMAFGRDKAVEPFEPMHWSEMTQFTVGRAMRYTFRKSKRGTGPHAIRFPRARGGDQYLVPGLYIVPAAGDASLSKAGFRLFEDEGGRHLLCSALPDGSDRYRVRDPHGQELGSVRRTPLSRRLTHQGLWLDPVGHPAVVARHNWARDGVRAAMGRGVGHAAESLLDSLVSFGDDGGSDSGAAPKPAVWAVETDDSEGQLGEAVLTLPRTGQFPRWYFVERDSRLDKRLAFALVVLRESEAFGADRR
;
A
#
# COMPACT_ATOMS: atom_id res chain seq x y z
N MET A 1 21.08 -23.58 44.70
CA MET A 1 21.09 -22.51 43.68
C MET A 1 20.42 -23.05 42.43
N GLU A 2 19.15 -22.73 42.26
CA GLU A 2 18.28 -23.22 41.19
C GLU A 2 18.51 -22.36 39.93
N ARG A 3 19.06 -22.95 38.86
CA ARG A 3 19.16 -22.26 37.56
C ARG A 3 17.79 -22.33 36.88
N MET A 4 17.02 -21.25 36.98
CA MET A 4 15.86 -21.05 36.11
C MET A 4 16.33 -20.97 34.66
N ALA A 5 15.99 -21.97 33.85
CA ALA A 5 16.18 -21.95 32.41
C ALA A 5 15.16 -20.99 31.80
N PHE A 6 15.62 -19.81 31.38
CA PHE A 6 14.82 -18.85 30.63
C PHE A 6 14.40 -19.42 29.27
N GLY A 7 13.17 -19.06 28.89
CA GLY A 7 12.36 -19.67 27.84
C GLY A 7 13.08 -19.94 26.53
N ARG A 8 12.86 -21.14 26.01
CA ARG A 8 13.18 -21.51 24.63
C ARG A 8 12.48 -20.53 23.69
N ASP A 9 13.26 -19.79 22.90
CA ASP A 9 12.80 -19.21 21.64
C ASP A 9 12.30 -20.37 20.76
N LYS A 10 11.00 -20.68 20.86
CA LYS A 10 10.36 -21.55 19.89
C LYS A 10 10.44 -20.82 18.56
N ALA A 11 11.31 -21.32 17.68
CA ALA A 11 11.36 -20.90 16.29
C ALA A 11 9.92 -20.92 15.76
N VAL A 12 9.42 -19.74 15.40
CA VAL A 12 8.09 -19.61 14.81
C VAL A 12 8.18 -20.31 13.47
N GLU A 13 7.37 -21.35 13.29
CA GLU A 13 7.28 -22.08 12.03
C GLU A 13 7.04 -21.07 10.88
N PRO A 14 7.65 -21.25 9.70
CA PRO A 14 7.42 -20.32 8.60
C PRO A 14 5.93 -20.21 8.24
N PHE A 15 5.52 -19.04 7.74
CA PHE A 15 4.22 -18.91 7.09
C PHE A 15 4.31 -19.42 5.65
N GLU A 16 3.21 -19.94 5.14
CA GLU A 16 3.11 -20.24 3.71
C GLU A 16 3.34 -18.95 2.89
N PRO A 17 4.26 -18.98 1.91
CA PRO A 17 4.48 -17.84 1.03
C PRO A 17 3.20 -17.48 0.27
N MET A 18 2.87 -16.19 0.22
CA MET A 18 1.81 -15.68 -0.66
C MET A 18 2.45 -15.08 -1.90
N HIS A 19 1.98 -15.47 -3.08
CA HIS A 19 2.42 -14.84 -4.30
C HIS A 19 1.88 -13.40 -4.38
N TRP A 20 2.70 -12.45 -4.84
CA TRP A 20 2.35 -11.03 -4.81
C TRP A 20 1.09 -10.69 -5.63
N SER A 21 0.80 -11.47 -6.68
CA SER A 21 -0.40 -11.28 -7.50
C SER A 21 -1.69 -11.55 -6.73
N GLU A 22 -1.63 -12.33 -5.66
CA GLU A 22 -2.79 -12.64 -4.80
C GLU A 22 -3.00 -11.60 -3.70
N MET A 23 -2.00 -10.74 -3.45
CA MET A 23 -2.08 -9.70 -2.44
C MET A 23 -3.14 -8.66 -2.86
N THR A 24 -4.21 -8.60 -2.09
CA THR A 24 -5.26 -7.57 -2.20
C THR A 24 -5.26 -6.62 -1.00
N GLN A 25 -4.71 -7.05 0.14
CA GLN A 25 -4.54 -6.25 1.34
C GLN A 25 -3.09 -6.33 1.82
N PHE A 26 -2.47 -5.17 2.05
CA PHE A 26 -1.07 -5.11 2.47
C PHE A 26 -0.72 -3.84 3.27
N THR A 27 0.45 -3.85 3.90
CA THR A 27 1.06 -2.71 4.59
C THR A 27 2.53 -2.61 4.18
N VAL A 28 3.21 -1.50 4.52
CA VAL A 28 4.63 -1.31 4.23
C VAL A 28 5.36 -1.01 5.52
N GLY A 29 6.47 -1.70 5.77
CA GLY A 29 7.34 -1.41 6.90
C GLY A 29 8.14 -2.62 7.40
N ARG A 30 8.70 -2.46 8.60
CA ARG A 30 9.54 -3.45 9.27
C ARG A 30 8.86 -4.21 10.40
N ALA A 31 7.70 -3.76 10.85
CA ALA A 31 6.97 -4.40 11.94
C ALA A 31 6.54 -5.83 11.55
N MET A 32 6.78 -6.81 12.42
CA MET A 32 6.45 -8.21 12.15
C MET A 32 5.12 -8.66 12.78
N ARG A 33 4.60 -7.90 13.74
CA ARG A 33 3.34 -8.18 14.42
C ARG A 33 2.52 -6.92 14.58
N TYR A 34 1.21 -7.08 14.45
CA TYR A 34 0.27 -6.04 14.86
C TYR A 34 0.02 -6.16 16.35
N THR A 35 0.66 -5.29 17.13
CA THR A 35 0.45 -5.24 18.59
C THR A 35 0.57 -3.81 19.11
N PHE A 36 -0.29 -3.49 20.08
CA PHE A 36 -0.26 -2.24 20.82
C PHE A 36 1.03 -2.08 21.64
N ARG A 37 1.64 -3.19 22.08
CA ARG A 37 2.88 -3.17 22.87
C ARG A 37 4.10 -3.12 21.95
N LYS A 38 4.76 -1.96 21.87
CA LYS A 38 5.94 -1.73 21.01
C LYS A 38 7.01 -2.83 21.12
N SER A 39 7.34 -3.26 22.34
CA SER A 39 8.36 -4.28 22.62
C SER A 39 8.07 -5.66 22.01
N LYS A 40 6.82 -5.95 21.64
CA LYS A 40 6.39 -7.23 21.07
C LYS A 40 6.19 -7.19 19.56
N ARG A 41 6.36 -6.03 18.91
CA ARG A 41 6.12 -5.91 17.46
C ARG A 41 7.09 -6.75 16.62
N GLY A 42 8.30 -6.98 17.14
CA GLY A 42 9.40 -7.51 16.33
C GLY A 42 9.77 -6.55 15.20
N THR A 43 10.98 -6.68 14.68
CA THR A 43 11.43 -5.87 13.55
C THR A 43 12.16 -6.79 12.58
N GLY A 44 11.73 -6.76 11.32
CA GLY A 44 12.31 -7.53 10.23
C GLY A 44 12.75 -6.63 9.08
N PRO A 45 13.04 -7.22 7.91
CA PRO A 45 13.44 -6.45 6.72
C PRO A 45 12.36 -5.48 6.28
N HIS A 46 12.74 -4.41 5.56
CA HIS A 46 11.76 -3.48 5.00
C HIS A 46 11.00 -4.17 3.86
N ALA A 47 9.69 -4.31 4.01
CA ALA A 47 8.88 -5.10 3.10
C ALA A 47 7.47 -4.57 2.94
N ILE A 48 6.85 -4.92 1.81
CA ILE A 48 5.41 -4.97 1.65
C ILE A 48 4.94 -6.25 2.33
N ARG A 49 4.01 -6.12 3.27
CA ARG A 49 3.60 -7.18 4.20
C ARG A 49 2.09 -7.42 4.12
N PHE A 50 1.67 -8.66 4.30
CA PHE A 50 0.25 -9.03 4.39
C PHE A 50 -0.07 -9.63 5.76
N PRO A 51 -1.34 -9.53 6.23
CA PRO A 51 -1.72 -10.07 7.53
C PRO A 51 -1.87 -11.60 7.47
N ARG A 52 -1.38 -12.28 8.51
CA ARG A 52 -1.70 -13.69 8.81
C ARG A 52 -1.98 -13.86 10.29
N ALA A 53 -3.07 -14.55 10.63
CA ALA A 53 -3.37 -14.90 12.01
C ALA A 53 -2.72 -16.25 12.37
N ARG A 54 -2.11 -16.35 13.55
CA ARG A 54 -1.67 -17.63 14.14
C ARG A 54 -1.71 -17.54 15.65
N GLY A 55 -2.41 -18.48 16.28
CA GLY A 55 -2.47 -18.57 17.75
C GLY A 55 -3.02 -17.31 18.43
N GLY A 56 -3.98 -16.63 17.80
CA GLY A 56 -4.58 -15.38 18.30
C GLY A 56 -3.76 -14.12 18.03
N ASP A 57 -2.52 -14.24 17.56
CA ASP A 57 -1.68 -13.11 17.16
C ASP A 57 -1.82 -12.83 15.65
N GLN A 58 -1.82 -11.55 15.28
CA GLN A 58 -1.75 -11.11 13.87
C GLN A 58 -0.30 -10.75 13.49
N TYR A 59 0.25 -11.53 12.56
CA TYR A 59 1.58 -11.36 11.99
C TYR A 59 1.50 -10.58 10.69
N LEU A 60 2.55 -9.79 10.43
CA LEU A 60 2.75 -9.02 9.21
C LEU A 60 3.86 -9.72 8.42
N VAL A 61 3.47 -10.65 7.56
CA VAL A 61 4.39 -11.52 6.82
C VAL A 61 4.93 -10.79 5.60
N PRO A 62 6.25 -10.79 5.32
CA PRO A 62 6.78 -10.15 4.12
C PRO A 62 6.31 -10.89 2.86
N GLY A 63 5.74 -10.15 1.91
CA GLY A 63 5.41 -10.63 0.57
C GLY A 63 6.37 -10.10 -0.50
N LEU A 64 6.84 -8.85 -0.35
CA LEU A 64 7.86 -8.26 -1.23
C LEU A 64 8.88 -7.47 -0.43
N TYR A 65 10.15 -7.62 -0.76
CA TYR A 65 11.27 -6.97 -0.07
C TYR A 65 11.64 -5.67 -0.78
N ILE A 66 11.80 -4.61 0.01
CA ILE A 66 12.09 -3.26 -0.48
C ILE A 66 13.57 -2.99 -0.30
N VAL A 67 14.29 -2.83 -1.41
CA VAL A 67 15.72 -2.56 -1.41
C VAL A 67 15.97 -1.17 -2.03
N PRO A 68 16.63 -0.23 -1.33
CA PRO A 68 17.02 1.05 -1.91
C PRO A 68 17.82 0.87 -3.20
N ALA A 69 17.59 1.71 -4.21
CA ALA A 69 18.31 1.59 -5.46
C ALA A 69 19.77 2.02 -5.36
N ALA A 70 20.07 2.94 -4.42
CA ALA A 70 21.40 3.44 -4.12
C ALA A 70 21.64 3.52 -2.60
N GLY A 71 22.39 2.56 -2.05
CA GLY A 71 22.90 2.56 -0.67
C GLY A 71 21.91 3.07 0.38
N ASP A 72 22.39 3.99 1.22
CA ASP A 72 21.63 4.57 2.33
C ASP A 72 20.75 5.78 1.92
N ALA A 73 20.58 6.02 0.62
CA ALA A 73 19.71 7.09 0.16
C ALA A 73 18.24 6.76 0.45
N SER A 74 17.47 7.78 0.82
CA SER A 74 16.03 7.63 0.99
C SER A 74 15.38 7.12 -0.30
N LEU A 75 14.38 6.24 -0.16
CA LEU A 75 13.65 5.67 -1.31
C LEU A 75 13.02 6.80 -2.16
N SER A 76 12.55 7.86 -1.51
CA SER A 76 12.02 9.08 -2.13
C SER A 76 13.07 9.98 -2.81
N LYS A 77 14.34 9.59 -2.83
CA LYS A 77 15.42 10.34 -3.52
C LYS A 77 16.10 9.50 -4.58
N ALA A 78 16.46 8.26 -4.23
CA ALA A 78 17.19 7.37 -5.13
C ALA A 78 16.30 6.34 -5.83
N GLY A 79 15.06 6.17 -5.40
CA GLY A 79 14.21 5.07 -5.84
C GLY A 79 14.55 3.75 -5.13
N PHE A 80 13.91 2.68 -5.58
CA PHE A 80 14.01 1.36 -4.97
C PHE A 80 13.72 0.24 -5.97
N ARG A 81 13.99 -0.98 -5.54
CA ARG A 81 13.65 -2.23 -6.22
C ARG A 81 12.82 -3.10 -5.28
N LEU A 82 11.84 -3.79 -5.85
CA LEU A 82 11.01 -4.77 -5.15
C LEU A 82 11.45 -6.17 -5.55
N PHE A 83 11.63 -7.04 -4.57
CA PHE A 83 12.04 -8.43 -4.78
C PHE A 83 11.05 -9.40 -4.14
N GLU A 84 10.89 -10.57 -4.74
CA GLU A 84 10.03 -11.65 -4.19
C GLU A 84 10.71 -12.42 -3.06
N ASP A 85 12.05 -12.36 -2.97
CA ASP A 85 12.83 -13.01 -1.92
C ASP A 85 13.75 -12.03 -1.17
N GLU A 86 14.03 -12.37 0.09
CA GLU A 86 14.89 -11.54 0.96
C GLU A 86 16.32 -11.42 0.43
N GLY A 87 16.79 -12.44 -0.29
CA GLY A 87 18.11 -12.47 -0.92
C GLY A 87 18.24 -11.55 -2.12
N GLY A 88 17.16 -10.90 -2.57
CA GLY A 88 17.19 -9.97 -3.70
C GLY A 88 17.51 -10.63 -5.03
N ARG A 89 17.11 -11.90 -5.23
CA ARG A 89 17.42 -12.67 -6.45
C ARG A 89 16.34 -12.52 -7.51
N HIS A 90 15.08 -12.47 -7.09
CA HIS A 90 13.94 -12.41 -8.00
C HIS A 90 13.37 -10.98 -7.99
N LEU A 91 13.90 -10.15 -8.89
CA LEU A 91 13.40 -8.79 -9.09
C LEU A 91 11.95 -8.86 -9.59
N LEU A 92 11.06 -8.12 -8.94
CA LEU A 92 9.68 -7.94 -9.38
C LEU A 92 9.52 -6.67 -10.23
N CYS A 93 10.03 -5.55 -9.72
CA CYS A 93 10.05 -4.28 -10.43
C CYS A 93 11.05 -3.30 -9.82
N SER A 94 11.38 -2.25 -10.56
CA SER A 94 12.16 -1.10 -10.09
C SER A 94 11.34 0.18 -10.22
N ALA A 95 11.47 1.08 -9.25
CA ALA A 95 10.87 2.41 -9.25
C ALA A 95 11.99 3.43 -9.06
N LEU A 96 12.44 4.05 -10.16
CA LEU A 96 13.61 4.92 -10.17
C LEU A 96 13.23 6.34 -10.61
N PRO A 97 13.81 7.38 -10.00
CA PRO A 97 13.60 8.75 -10.45
C PRO A 97 14.18 8.92 -11.86
N ASP A 98 13.49 9.65 -12.74
CA ASP A 98 13.98 9.95 -14.09
C ASP A 98 14.61 11.33 -14.23
N GLY A 99 14.86 12.00 -13.09
CA GLY A 99 15.41 13.35 -13.03
C GLY A 99 14.33 14.44 -12.93
N SER A 100 13.04 14.10 -12.99
CA SER A 100 11.93 15.02 -12.70
C SER A 100 11.23 14.69 -11.38
N ASP A 101 10.00 15.16 -11.21
CA ASP A 101 9.06 14.79 -10.15
C ASP A 101 8.40 13.41 -10.35
N ARG A 102 8.98 12.56 -11.21
CA ARG A 102 8.47 11.27 -11.64
C ARG A 102 9.44 10.13 -11.28
N TYR A 103 8.83 9.00 -10.94
CA TYR A 103 9.48 7.70 -10.79
C TYR A 103 8.97 6.78 -11.90
N ARG A 104 9.87 6.28 -12.73
CA ARG A 104 9.53 5.26 -13.73
C ARG A 104 9.51 3.91 -13.08
N VAL A 105 8.44 3.18 -13.32
CA VAL A 105 8.27 1.81 -12.83
C VAL A 105 8.51 0.86 -13.98
N ARG A 106 9.50 -0.02 -13.82
CA ARG A 106 9.89 -1.00 -14.84
C ARG A 106 9.82 -2.41 -14.29
N ASP A 107 9.45 -3.34 -15.15
CA ASP A 107 9.44 -4.76 -14.88
C ASP A 107 10.88 -5.34 -14.81
N PRO A 108 11.04 -6.67 -14.59
CA PRO A 108 12.36 -7.29 -14.51
C PRO A 108 13.12 -7.30 -15.84
N HIS A 109 12.40 -7.16 -16.97
CA HIS A 109 12.96 -7.09 -18.31
C HIS A 109 13.29 -5.65 -18.75
N GLY A 110 13.04 -4.66 -17.88
CA GLY A 110 13.26 -3.25 -18.16
C GLY A 110 12.14 -2.58 -18.96
N GLN A 111 11.03 -3.27 -19.23
CA GLN A 111 9.85 -2.70 -19.87
C GLN A 111 9.15 -1.74 -18.91
N GLU A 112 8.76 -0.57 -19.41
CA GLU A 112 8.06 0.44 -18.61
C GLU A 112 6.60 0.02 -18.40
N LEU A 113 6.21 -0.14 -17.13
CA LEU A 113 4.83 -0.42 -16.73
C LEU A 113 4.02 0.87 -16.60
N GLY A 114 4.70 1.96 -16.27
CA GLY A 114 4.11 3.26 -16.02
C GLY A 114 5.02 4.11 -15.16
N SER A 115 4.43 5.15 -14.57
CA SER A 115 5.15 6.02 -13.66
C SER A 115 4.32 6.45 -12.47
N VAL A 116 5.01 6.76 -11.37
CA VAL A 116 4.44 7.45 -10.21
C VAL A 116 4.97 8.87 -10.25
N ARG A 117 4.10 9.87 -10.26
CA ARG A 117 4.51 11.28 -10.21
C ARG A 117 3.90 12.01 -9.06
N ARG A 118 4.58 13.06 -8.60
CA ARG A 118 3.96 14.02 -7.69
C ARG A 118 2.87 14.81 -8.40
N THR A 119 1.86 15.18 -7.63
CA THR A 119 0.77 16.00 -8.14
C THR A 119 1.30 17.36 -8.56
N PRO A 120 1.09 17.76 -9.83
CA PRO A 120 1.47 19.08 -10.31
C PRO A 120 0.86 20.16 -9.42
N LEU A 121 1.58 21.26 -9.20
CA LEU A 121 1.14 22.36 -8.32
C LEU A 121 -0.28 22.84 -8.65
N SER A 122 -0.61 22.92 -9.94
CA SER A 122 -1.92 23.33 -10.45
C SER A 122 -3.08 22.42 -10.03
N ARG A 123 -2.82 21.18 -9.62
CA ARG A 123 -3.85 20.19 -9.28
C ARG A 123 -3.83 19.74 -7.80
N ARG A 124 -2.96 20.32 -6.96
CA ARG A 124 -2.83 19.93 -5.53
C ARG A 124 -4.03 20.27 -4.66
N LEU A 125 -4.83 21.26 -5.07
CA LEU A 125 -6.05 21.64 -4.34
C LEU A 125 -7.18 20.63 -4.52
N THR A 126 -7.17 19.87 -5.62
CA THR A 126 -8.23 18.91 -5.96
C THR A 126 -7.78 17.46 -5.82
N HIS A 127 -6.47 17.18 -5.92
CA HIS A 127 -5.90 15.84 -5.90
C HIS A 127 -4.85 15.64 -4.80
N GLN A 128 -4.77 14.42 -4.28
CA GLN A 128 -3.75 14.00 -3.33
C GLN A 128 -2.38 13.91 -3.97
N GLY A 129 -1.32 14.00 -3.18
CA GLY A 129 0.04 14.36 -3.59
C GLY A 129 0.81 13.43 -4.54
N LEU A 130 0.30 12.24 -4.87
CA LEU A 130 0.94 11.29 -5.81
C LEU A 130 -0.09 10.66 -6.75
N TRP A 131 0.29 10.52 -8.01
CA TRP A 131 -0.52 10.02 -9.13
C TRP A 131 0.18 8.84 -9.81
N LEU A 132 -0.61 8.00 -10.46
CA LEU A 132 -0.16 6.90 -11.28
C LEU A 132 -0.46 7.20 -12.75
N ASP A 133 0.51 7.05 -13.63
CA ASP A 133 0.34 7.13 -15.07
C ASP A 133 0.77 5.76 -15.68
N PRO A 134 -0.13 4.78 -15.79
CA PRO A 134 0.18 3.50 -16.41
C PRO A 134 0.43 3.64 -17.91
N VAL A 135 1.32 2.84 -18.50
CA VAL A 135 1.55 2.87 -19.95
C VAL A 135 0.31 2.37 -20.68
N GLY A 136 -0.18 3.14 -21.66
CA GLY A 136 -1.31 2.74 -22.50
C GLY A 136 -2.69 2.84 -21.84
N HIS A 137 -2.78 3.40 -20.63
CA HIS A 137 -4.05 3.55 -19.91
C HIS A 137 -4.21 4.96 -19.32
N PRO A 138 -5.44 5.40 -19.01
CA PRO A 138 -5.66 6.66 -18.33
C PRO A 138 -4.99 6.72 -16.95
N ALA A 139 -4.67 7.93 -16.50
CA ALA A 139 -4.04 8.15 -15.21
C ALA A 139 -4.95 7.67 -14.06
N VAL A 140 -4.35 7.23 -12.96
CA VAL A 140 -5.04 6.82 -11.74
C VAL A 140 -4.71 7.84 -10.65
N VAL A 141 -5.75 8.51 -10.13
CA VAL A 141 -5.59 9.65 -9.23
C VAL A 141 -6.51 9.52 -8.01
N ALA A 142 -6.12 10.13 -6.89
CA ALA A 142 -7.01 10.31 -5.75
C ALA A 142 -7.43 11.78 -5.64
N ARG A 143 -8.74 12.04 -5.64
CA ARG A 143 -9.31 13.37 -5.41
C ARG A 143 -9.65 13.58 -3.93
N HIS A 144 -9.41 14.78 -3.40
CA HIS A 144 -9.66 15.10 -1.99
C HIS A 144 -11.13 14.92 -1.57
N ASN A 145 -12.07 15.15 -2.51
CA ASN A 145 -13.51 15.19 -2.25
C ASN A 145 -14.28 13.95 -2.74
N TRP A 146 -13.63 12.96 -3.36
CA TRP A 146 -14.36 11.86 -3.98
C TRP A 146 -15.08 10.95 -2.97
N ALA A 147 -14.53 10.79 -1.76
CA ALA A 147 -15.20 10.09 -0.67
C ALA A 147 -16.44 10.82 -0.10
N ARG A 148 -16.75 12.04 -0.57
CA ARG A 148 -17.93 12.81 -0.13
C ARG A 148 -19.18 12.43 -0.92
N ASP A 149 -19.08 12.38 -2.26
CA ASP A 149 -20.25 12.22 -3.15
C ASP A 149 -20.13 11.06 -4.16
N GLY A 150 -18.93 10.54 -4.41
CA GLY A 150 -18.66 9.64 -5.54
C GLY A 150 -18.95 8.15 -5.32
N VAL A 151 -18.90 7.66 -4.08
CA VAL A 151 -19.20 6.24 -3.77
C VAL A 151 -20.69 5.94 -4.05
N ARG A 152 -21.60 6.87 -3.72
CA ARG A 152 -23.02 6.77 -4.09
C ARG A 152 -23.25 6.88 -5.60
N ALA A 153 -22.42 7.64 -6.32
CA ALA A 153 -22.52 7.79 -7.77
C ALA A 153 -22.03 6.53 -8.52
N ALA A 154 -21.00 5.83 -8.00
CA ALA A 154 -20.53 4.55 -8.54
C ALA A 154 -21.54 3.41 -8.30
N MET A 155 -22.27 3.44 -7.17
CA MET A 155 -23.39 2.52 -6.89
C MET A 155 -24.59 2.69 -7.83
N GLY A 156 -24.74 3.84 -8.51
CA GLY A 156 -25.93 4.15 -9.31
C GLY A 156 -25.93 3.59 -10.73
N ARG A 157 -24.82 3.03 -11.22
CA ARG A 157 -24.73 2.47 -12.58
C ARG A 157 -24.03 1.12 -12.59
N GLY A 158 -24.74 0.04 -12.28
CA GLY A 158 -24.55 -1.31 -12.85
C GLY A 158 -23.15 -1.95 -12.90
N VAL A 159 -22.15 -1.43 -12.20
CA VAL A 159 -20.80 -1.98 -12.12
C VAL A 159 -20.68 -2.63 -10.74
N GLY A 160 -20.78 -3.96 -10.72
CA GLY A 160 -21.07 -4.76 -9.53
C GLY A 160 -20.04 -4.67 -8.41
N HIS A 161 -20.54 -4.80 -7.17
CA HIS A 161 -19.98 -5.37 -5.92
C HIS A 161 -18.50 -5.20 -5.50
N ALA A 162 -17.59 -4.65 -6.31
CA ALA A 162 -16.16 -4.59 -6.00
C ALA A 162 -15.82 -3.50 -4.96
N ALA A 163 -16.46 -2.33 -5.07
CA ALA A 163 -16.24 -1.22 -4.12
C ALA A 163 -16.88 -1.46 -2.74
N GLU A 164 -17.98 -2.23 -2.67
CA GLU A 164 -18.63 -2.60 -1.40
C GLU A 164 -17.71 -3.48 -0.56
N SER A 165 -17.06 -4.48 -1.17
CA SER A 165 -16.20 -5.43 -0.45
C SER A 165 -14.96 -4.77 0.18
N LEU A 166 -14.44 -3.71 -0.45
CA LEU A 166 -13.31 -2.93 0.09
C LEU A 166 -13.73 -1.98 1.23
N LEU A 167 -14.96 -1.45 1.19
CA LEU A 167 -15.49 -0.61 2.26
C LEU A 167 -15.96 -1.44 3.46
N ASP A 168 -16.61 -2.57 3.25
CA ASP A 168 -17.00 -3.50 4.33
C ASP A 168 -15.76 -4.02 5.07
N SER A 169 -14.68 -4.34 4.33
CA SER A 169 -13.39 -4.72 4.94
C SER A 169 -12.75 -3.61 5.78
N LEU A 170 -13.09 -2.34 5.54
CA LEU A 170 -12.63 -1.21 6.35
C LEU A 170 -13.54 -0.94 7.56
N VAL A 171 -14.83 -1.29 7.47
CA VAL A 171 -15.81 -1.10 8.55
C VAL A 171 -15.77 -2.27 9.55
N SER A 172 -15.62 -3.52 9.10
CA SER A 172 -15.60 -4.71 9.97
C SER A 172 -14.36 -4.83 10.87
N PHE A 173 -13.29 -4.07 10.62
CA PHE A 173 -12.12 -4.00 11.52
C PHE A 173 -12.23 -2.89 12.59
N GLY A 174 -13.33 -2.12 12.59
CA GLY A 174 -13.60 -1.05 13.54
C GLY A 174 -14.66 -1.37 14.60
N ASP A 175 -15.30 -2.55 14.55
CA ASP A 175 -16.48 -2.86 15.37
C ASP A 175 -16.19 -3.82 16.55
N ASP A 176 -15.07 -3.60 17.23
CA ASP A 176 -14.82 -4.20 18.55
C ASP A 176 -14.71 -3.08 19.60
N GLY A 177 -15.86 -2.64 20.11
CA GLY A 177 -15.96 -1.88 21.36
C GLY A 177 -16.41 -0.42 21.17
N GLY A 178 -17.67 -0.17 21.51
CA GLY A 178 -18.36 1.10 21.31
C GLY A 178 -17.72 2.34 21.91
N SER A 179 -17.85 3.45 21.21
CA SER A 179 -18.24 4.75 21.75
C SER A 179 -18.46 5.74 20.61
N ASP A 180 -19.59 6.41 20.65
CA ASP A 180 -20.03 7.43 19.72
C ASP A 180 -19.20 8.71 19.95
N SER A 181 -18.14 8.95 19.17
CA SER A 181 -17.52 10.29 19.02
C SER A 181 -16.53 10.37 17.86
N GLY A 182 -16.88 11.17 16.84
CA GLY A 182 -15.98 11.59 15.75
C GLY A 182 -15.97 10.63 14.56
N ALA A 183 -16.65 11.02 13.48
CA ALA A 183 -16.66 10.27 12.23
C ALA A 183 -15.22 9.88 11.82
N ALA A 184 -14.95 8.56 11.79
CA ALA A 184 -13.64 8.04 11.44
C ALA A 184 -13.16 8.66 10.11
N PRO A 185 -11.89 9.09 10.01
CA PRO A 185 -11.40 9.77 8.82
C PRO A 185 -11.53 8.85 7.59
N LYS A 186 -12.38 9.25 6.64
CA LYS A 186 -12.70 8.46 5.45
C LYS A 186 -11.45 8.09 4.64
N PRO A 187 -11.36 6.86 4.09
CA PRO A 187 -10.23 6.44 3.29
C PRO A 187 -10.10 7.28 2.01
N ALA A 188 -8.88 7.35 1.51
CA ALA A 188 -8.59 7.94 0.21
C ALA A 188 -8.69 6.83 -0.84
N VAL A 189 -9.38 7.09 -1.95
CA VAL A 189 -9.57 6.10 -3.02
C VAL A 189 -8.99 6.67 -4.31
N TRP A 190 -8.21 5.84 -5.00
CA TRP A 190 -7.58 6.08 -6.29
C TRP A 190 -8.45 5.42 -7.36
N ALA A 191 -8.77 6.19 -8.38
CA ALA A 191 -9.59 5.74 -9.50
C ALA A 191 -9.02 6.22 -10.82
N VAL A 192 -9.42 5.52 -11.88
CA VAL A 192 -9.10 5.86 -13.26
C VAL A 192 -9.69 7.24 -13.58
N GLU A 193 -8.88 8.18 -14.04
CA GLU A 193 -9.33 9.48 -14.53
C GLU A 193 -10.07 9.27 -15.85
N THR A 194 -11.31 9.78 -15.96
CA THR A 194 -12.05 9.79 -17.22
C THR A 194 -11.89 11.15 -17.88
N ASP A 195 -11.97 11.18 -19.21
CA ASP A 195 -11.92 12.42 -20.01
C ASP A 195 -13.19 13.28 -19.87
N ASP A 196 -14.11 12.89 -18.98
CA ASP A 196 -15.38 13.56 -18.83
C ASP A 196 -15.20 14.91 -18.12
N SER A 197 -15.61 15.96 -18.83
CA SER A 197 -15.57 17.37 -18.41
C SER A 197 -16.29 17.63 -17.07
N GLU A 198 -17.11 16.69 -16.61
CA GLU A 198 -17.85 16.76 -15.34
C GLU A 198 -17.00 16.38 -14.12
N GLY A 199 -15.73 16.00 -14.32
CA GLY A 199 -14.87 15.62 -13.21
C GLY A 199 -15.32 14.31 -12.55
N GLN A 200 -15.92 13.42 -13.31
CA GLN A 200 -16.21 12.07 -12.85
C GLN A 200 -14.90 11.27 -12.76
N LEU A 201 -14.79 10.39 -11.77
CA LEU A 201 -13.74 9.38 -11.70
C LEU A 201 -14.35 8.04 -12.09
N GLY A 202 -13.60 7.23 -12.82
CA GLY A 202 -13.98 5.91 -13.25
C GLY A 202 -13.85 4.87 -12.15
N GLU A 203 -13.43 3.67 -12.54
CA GLU A 203 -13.27 2.51 -11.65
C GLU A 203 -12.29 2.79 -10.51
N ALA A 204 -12.68 2.43 -9.27
CA ALA A 204 -11.79 2.41 -8.13
C ALA A 204 -10.78 1.28 -8.28
N VAL A 205 -9.50 1.55 -8.06
CA VAL A 205 -8.46 0.52 -8.26
C VAL A 205 -7.58 0.31 -7.04
N LEU A 206 -7.54 1.30 -6.14
CA LEU A 206 -6.66 1.29 -4.99
C LEU A 206 -7.21 2.18 -3.86
N THR A 207 -7.22 1.66 -2.63
CA THR A 207 -7.66 2.39 -1.43
C THR A 207 -6.52 2.51 -0.42
N LEU A 208 -6.28 3.72 0.06
CA LEU A 208 -5.27 4.02 1.09
C LEU A 208 -5.97 4.63 2.32
N PRO A 209 -5.56 4.29 3.53
CA PRO A 209 -6.17 4.82 4.73
C PRO A 209 -5.79 6.30 4.89
N ARG A 210 -6.65 7.09 5.53
CA ARG A 210 -6.27 8.45 5.94
C ARG A 210 -5.25 8.40 7.08
N THR A 211 -4.41 9.43 7.13
CA THR A 211 -3.29 9.59 8.04
C THR A 211 -3.71 9.36 9.51
N GLY A 212 -3.02 8.46 10.23
CA GLY A 212 -3.16 8.33 11.69
C GLY A 212 -3.28 6.89 12.21
N GLN A 213 -3.83 5.96 11.41
CA GLN A 213 -3.90 4.55 11.79
C GLN A 213 -2.58 3.83 11.51
N PHE A 214 -2.15 2.97 12.43
CA PHE A 214 -0.98 2.11 12.27
C PHE A 214 -1.33 0.67 12.68
N PRO A 215 -0.99 -0.35 11.88
CA PRO A 215 -0.39 -0.28 10.55
C PRO A 215 -1.37 0.31 9.54
N ARG A 216 -0.84 0.89 8.47
CA ARG A 216 -1.67 1.42 7.38
C ARG A 216 -1.97 0.30 6.41
N TRP A 217 -3.24 -0.03 6.28
CA TRP A 217 -3.72 -1.05 5.36
C TRP A 217 -4.09 -0.45 4.02
N TYR A 218 -3.47 -0.96 2.97
CA TYR A 218 -3.71 -0.64 1.58
C TYR A 218 -4.47 -1.78 0.93
N PHE A 219 -5.37 -1.42 0.03
CA PHE A 219 -6.19 -2.39 -0.66
C PHE A 219 -6.13 -2.17 -2.16
N VAL A 220 -5.80 -3.21 -2.91
CA VAL A 220 -5.80 -3.23 -4.38
C VAL A 220 -6.80 -4.26 -4.85
N GLU A 221 -7.63 -3.89 -5.83
CA GLU A 221 -8.60 -4.83 -6.39
C GLU A 221 -7.91 -6.00 -7.07
N ARG A 222 -8.48 -7.21 -6.94
CA ARG A 222 -7.87 -8.44 -7.46
C ARG A 222 -7.79 -8.41 -8.97
N ASP A 223 -8.89 -8.05 -9.61
CA ASP A 223 -9.08 -8.09 -11.06
C ASP A 223 -9.00 -6.68 -11.68
N SER A 224 -8.28 -5.78 -11.00
CA SER A 224 -8.09 -4.41 -11.45
C SER A 224 -7.32 -4.36 -12.76
N ARG A 225 -7.66 -3.39 -13.60
CA ARG A 225 -6.84 -3.00 -14.75
C ARG A 225 -5.50 -2.37 -14.35
N LEU A 226 -5.34 -1.96 -13.10
CA LEU A 226 -4.09 -1.41 -12.58
C LEU A 226 -3.09 -2.54 -12.30
N ASP A 227 -1.93 -2.49 -12.96
CA ASP A 227 -0.81 -3.36 -12.61
C ASP A 227 -0.41 -3.16 -11.14
N LYS A 228 -0.52 -4.23 -10.32
CA LYS A 228 -0.25 -4.15 -8.88
C LYS A 228 1.16 -3.66 -8.56
N ARG A 229 2.14 -3.84 -9.45
CA ARG A 229 3.50 -3.31 -9.29
C ARG A 229 3.52 -1.79 -9.24
N LEU A 230 2.62 -1.11 -9.99
CA LEU A 230 2.43 0.34 -9.89
C LEU A 230 1.80 0.74 -8.56
N ALA A 231 0.79 0.00 -8.09
CA ALA A 231 0.17 0.23 -6.79
C ALA A 231 1.19 0.09 -5.64
N PHE A 232 2.01 -0.96 -5.68
CA PHE A 232 3.11 -1.18 -4.73
C PHE A 232 4.11 -0.02 -4.76
N ALA A 233 4.51 0.41 -5.96
CA ALA A 233 5.46 1.51 -6.11
C ALA A 233 4.93 2.82 -5.50
N LEU A 234 3.67 3.17 -5.79
CA LEU A 234 3.00 4.34 -5.22
C LEU A 234 2.99 4.32 -3.69
N VAL A 235 2.60 3.17 -3.11
CA VAL A 235 2.46 3.04 -1.67
C VAL A 235 3.82 3.14 -0.97
N VAL A 236 4.86 2.50 -1.51
CA VAL A 236 6.22 2.59 -0.95
C VAL A 236 6.75 4.04 -0.99
N LEU A 237 6.54 4.74 -2.12
CA LEU A 237 6.91 6.16 -2.23
C LEU A 237 6.15 7.02 -1.21
N ARG A 238 4.83 6.83 -1.09
CA ARG A 238 4.03 7.55 -0.10
C ARG A 238 4.52 7.31 1.32
N GLU A 239 4.84 6.07 1.68
CA GLU A 239 5.29 5.74 3.03
C GLU A 239 6.69 6.28 3.34
N SER A 240 7.59 6.31 2.35
CA SER A 240 8.89 6.97 2.49
C SER A 240 8.76 8.49 2.62
N GLU A 241 7.97 9.13 1.75
CA GLU A 241 7.82 10.60 1.73
C GLU A 241 7.08 11.14 2.95
N ALA A 242 5.92 10.56 3.27
CA ALA A 242 5.04 11.12 4.29
C ALA A 242 5.42 10.70 5.71
N PHE A 243 6.14 9.59 5.89
CA PHE A 243 6.34 9.00 7.21
C PHE A 243 7.77 8.56 7.51
N GLY A 244 8.67 8.65 6.52
CA GLY A 244 10.06 8.21 6.66
C GLY A 244 10.14 6.72 7.02
N ALA A 245 9.29 5.88 6.41
CA ALA A 245 9.26 4.44 6.68
C ALA A 245 10.61 3.75 6.39
N ASP A 246 11.44 4.35 5.54
CA ASP A 246 12.82 3.95 5.26
C ASP A 246 13.81 4.26 6.41
N ARG A 247 13.44 5.17 7.33
CA ARG A 247 14.26 5.64 8.46
C ARG A 247 13.85 5.07 9.82
N ARG A 248 12.82 4.23 9.88
CA ARG A 248 12.26 3.64 11.12
C ARG A 248 12.39 2.12 11.10
#